data_AF-A0A7T8HLN5-F1
#
_entry.id   AF-A0A7T8HLN5-F1
#
_cell.length_a   1.000
_cell.length_b   1.000
_cell.length_c   1.000
_cell.angle_alpha   90.00
_cell.angle_beta   90.00
_cell.angle_gamma   90.00
#
_symmetry.space_group_name_H-M   'P 1'
#
loop_
_entity.id
_entity.type
_entity.pdbx_description
1 polymer ?
#
loop_
_entity_poly.entity_id
_entity_poly.type
_entity_poly.pdbx_seq_one_letter_code
_entity_poly.pdbx_strand_id
1 'polypeptide(L)'
;MHKAKTVQAWLNSNVPHFWYLQTWPSNSPYLNPCDYYLKGEDCATHHNYVAGLKSSITSVAMSMKASEVSSSVWRPCWRLQEDILNE
;
A
#
# COMPACT_ATOMS: atom_id res chain seq x y z
N MET A 1 -7.31 -1.50 -12.78
CA MET A 1 -8.58 -1.90 -12.13
C MET A 1 -9.15 -0.81 -11.20
N HIS A 2 -8.34 -0.19 -10.33
CA HIS A 2 -8.80 0.83 -9.35
C HIS A 2 -9.29 2.16 -9.96
N LYS A 3 -8.93 2.47 -11.22
CA LYS A 3 -9.31 3.70 -11.93
C LYS A 3 -10.73 3.68 -12.53
N ALA A 4 -11.40 2.53 -12.53
CA ALA A 4 -12.71 2.38 -13.14
C ALA A 4 -13.79 3.16 -12.37
N LYS A 5 -14.72 3.79 -13.09
CA LYS A 5 -15.79 4.63 -12.51
C LYS A 5 -16.65 3.87 -11.49
N THR A 6 -16.99 2.61 -11.79
CA THR A 6 -17.76 1.74 -10.90
C THR A 6 -17.04 1.47 -9.59
N VAL A 7 -15.72 1.25 -9.64
CA VAL A 7 -14.89 1.03 -8.45
C VAL A 7 -14.76 2.32 -7.63
N GLN A 8 -14.53 3.46 -8.27
CA GLN A 8 -14.46 4.77 -7.59
C GLN A 8 -15.80 5.13 -6.91
N ALA A 9 -16.92 4.88 -7.58
CA ALA A 9 -18.25 5.09 -6.99
C ALA A 9 -18.47 4.19 -5.76
N TRP A 10 -18.10 2.91 -5.85
CA TRP A 10 -18.20 1.99 -4.72
C TRP A 10 -17.31 2.44 -3.54
N LEU A 11 -16.06 2.83 -3.80
CA LEU A 11 -15.14 3.32 -2.77
C LEU A 11 -15.69 4.57 -2.07
N ASN A 12 -16.22 5.53 -2.83
CA ASN A 12 -16.83 6.73 -2.27
C ASN A 12 -18.01 6.43 -1.34
N SER A 13 -18.80 5.40 -1.65
CA SER A 13 -19.94 5.02 -0.83
C SER A 13 -19.59 4.16 0.39
N ASN A 14 -18.45 3.46 0.38
CA ASN A 14 -18.16 2.40 1.38
C ASN A 14 -16.88 2.63 2.19
N VAL A 15 -15.97 3.49 1.74
CA VAL A 15 -14.67 3.72 2.38
C VAL A 15 -14.58 5.18 2.80
N PRO A 16 -14.76 5.48 4.11
CA PRO A 16 -14.60 6.83 4.62
C PRO A 16 -13.22 7.39 4.29
N HIS A 17 -13.15 8.66 3.88
CA HIS A 17 -11.91 9.37 3.59
C HIS A 17 -11.02 8.70 2.53
N PHE A 18 -11.60 7.90 1.62
CA PHE A 18 -10.83 7.35 0.50
C PHE A 18 -10.27 8.48 -0.39
N TRP A 19 -9.12 8.23 -1.00
CA TRP A 19 -8.52 9.19 -1.90
C TRP A 19 -9.05 8.99 -3.31
N TYR A 20 -9.51 10.08 -3.91
CA TYR A 20 -9.87 10.09 -5.31
C TYR A 20 -8.64 9.83 -6.16
N LEU A 21 -8.85 9.22 -7.32
CA LEU A 21 -7.77 8.91 -8.26
C LEU A 21 -6.88 10.13 -8.57
N GLN A 22 -7.47 11.32 -8.68
CA GLN A 22 -6.78 12.57 -9.00
C GLN A 22 -5.88 13.06 -7.87
N THR A 23 -6.10 12.60 -6.63
CA THR A 23 -5.31 12.97 -5.46
C THR A 23 -4.00 12.19 -5.38
N TRP A 24 -3.94 10.99 -5.97
CA TRP A 24 -2.74 10.16 -5.94
C TRP A 24 -1.84 10.44 -7.15
N PRO A 25 -0.59 10.89 -6.96
CA PRO A 25 0.32 11.15 -8.07
C PRO A 25 0.68 9.85 -8.82
N SER A 26 0.79 9.97 -10.14
CA SER A 26 1.18 8.83 -10.98
C SER A 26 2.66 8.48 -10.75
N ASN A 27 2.99 7.19 -10.81
CA ASN A 27 4.36 6.68 -10.65
C ASN A 27 5.02 7.00 -9.30
N SER A 28 4.26 7.07 -8.21
CA SER A 28 4.78 7.31 -6.86
C SER A 28 4.74 6.07 -5.95
N PRO A 29 5.52 5.00 -6.24
CA PRO A 29 5.56 3.81 -5.38
C PRO A 29 6.14 4.11 -3.99
N TYR A 30 6.94 5.17 -3.88
CA TYR A 30 7.50 5.67 -2.62
C TYR A 30 6.44 6.29 -1.69
N LEU A 31 5.22 6.51 -2.17
CA LEU A 31 4.09 6.95 -1.36
C LEU A 31 3.20 5.80 -0.92
N ASN A 32 3.26 4.62 -1.56
CA ASN A 32 2.41 3.49 -1.21
C ASN A 32 3.11 2.59 -0.17
N PRO A 33 2.61 2.50 1.09
CA PRO A 33 3.21 1.63 2.11
C PRO A 33 3.30 0.17 1.66
N CYS A 34 2.37 -0.30 0.83
CA CYS A 34 2.43 -1.65 0.29
C CYS A 34 3.65 -1.86 -0.63
N ASP A 35 4.07 -0.84 -1.36
CA ASP A 35 5.18 -0.93 -2.31
C ASP A 35 6.55 -0.72 -1.65
N TYR A 36 6.68 0.20 -0.68
CA TYR A 36 7.98 0.50 -0.06
C TYR A 36 8.23 -0.19 1.29
N TYR A 37 7.18 -0.63 2.00
CA TYR A 37 7.31 -1.26 3.31
C TYR A 37 6.88 -2.73 3.31
N LEU A 38 5.78 -3.07 2.63
CA LEU A 38 5.28 -4.46 2.58
C LEU A 38 5.95 -5.31 1.49
N LYS A 39 6.66 -4.71 0.54
CA LYS A 39 7.42 -5.45 -0.48
C LYS A 39 8.65 -6.09 0.17
N GLY A 40 8.43 -7.23 0.82
CA GLY A 40 9.45 -7.98 1.56
C GLY A 40 10.30 -8.91 0.69
N GLU A 41 11.39 -9.39 1.29
CA GLU A 41 12.32 -10.36 0.69
C GLU A 41 11.65 -11.70 0.32
N ASP A 42 10.52 -12.03 0.94
CA ASP A 42 9.70 -13.21 0.62
C ASP A 42 9.25 -13.25 -0.84
N CYS A 43 9.07 -12.09 -1.48
CA CYS A 43 8.76 -12.02 -2.91
C CYS A 43 9.92 -12.49 -3.81
N ALA A 44 11.13 -12.66 -3.26
CA ALA A 44 12.29 -13.19 -3.98
C ALA A 44 12.43 -14.72 -3.84
N THR A 45 11.67 -15.36 -2.95
CA THR A 45 11.76 -16.80 -2.71
C THR A 45 10.77 -17.57 -3.58
N HIS A 46 11.25 -18.61 -4.26
CA HIS A 46 10.38 -19.48 -5.05
C HIS A 46 9.58 -20.43 -4.15
N HIS A 47 8.26 -20.51 -4.37
CA HIS A 47 7.38 -21.44 -3.69
C HIS A 47 6.76 -22.42 -4.71
N ASN A 48 6.93 -23.72 -4.47
CA ASN A 48 6.40 -24.75 -5.37
C ASN A 48 4.86 -24.90 -5.31
N TYR A 49 4.23 -24.36 -4.27
CA TYR A 49 2.80 -24.50 -4.03
C TYR A 49 2.20 -23.22 -3.45
N VAL A 50 0.94 -22.94 -3.84
CA VAL A 50 0.16 -21.79 -3.34
C VAL A 50 0.02 -21.83 -1.80
N ALA A 51 -0.09 -23.03 -1.21
CA ALA A 51 -0.15 -23.18 0.24
C ALA A 51 1.14 -22.70 0.93
N GLY A 52 2.31 -22.98 0.34
CA GLY A 52 3.60 -22.51 0.85
C GLY A 52 3.71 -20.99 0.78
N LEU A 53 3.29 -20.41 -0.35
CA LEU A 53 3.24 -18.95 -0.51
C LEU A 53 2.33 -18.29 0.54
N LYS A 54 1.11 -18.82 0.73
CA LYS A 54 0.17 -18.30 1.74
C LYS A 54 0.77 -18.36 3.14
N SER A 55 1.39 -19.49 3.50
CA SER A 55 2.02 -19.65 4.81
C SER A 55 3.17 -18.66 5.04
N SER A 56 4.00 -18.42 4.01
CA SER A 56 5.10 -17.45 4.09
C SER A 56 4.58 -16.03 4.31
N ILE A 57 3.61 -15.60 3.49
CA ILE A 57 2.97 -14.29 3.60
C ILE A 57 2.32 -14.12 4.98
N THR A 58 1.61 -15.14 5.49
CA THR A 58 1.00 -15.08 6.83
C THR A 58 2.06 -14.97 7.92
N SER A 59 3.14 -15.73 7.83
CA SER A 59 4.24 -15.66 8.82
C SER A 59 4.87 -14.28 8.87
N VAL A 60 5.15 -13.66 7.71
CA VAL A 60 5.66 -12.28 7.64
C VAL A 60 4.65 -11.32 8.23
N ALA A 61 3.38 -11.39 7.82
CA ALA A 61 2.34 -10.50 8.34
C ALA A 61 2.21 -10.57 9.88
N MET A 62 2.35 -11.76 10.47
CA MET A 62 2.30 -11.95 11.92
C MET A 62 3.56 -11.48 12.65
N SER A 63 4.70 -11.40 11.99
CA SER A 63 5.95 -10.89 12.58
C SER A 63 6.09 -9.37 12.50
N MET A 64 5.28 -8.70 11.68
CA MET A 64 5.30 -7.23 11.56
C MET A 64 4.89 -6.55 12.86
N LYS A 65 5.64 -5.54 13.29
CA LYS A 65 5.27 -4.73 14.46
C LYS A 65 4.17 -3.75 14.09
N ALA A 66 3.08 -3.74 14.86
CA ALA A 66 1.98 -2.81 14.64
C ALA A 66 2.41 -1.33 14.67
N SER A 67 3.43 -0.98 15.47
CA SER A 67 4.00 0.36 15.53
C SER A 67 4.70 0.77 14.22
N GLU A 68 5.44 -0.15 13.60
CA GLU A 68 6.12 0.10 12.33
C GLU A 68 5.10 0.22 11.19
N VAL A 69 4.11 -0.67 11.14
CA VAL A 69 2.99 -0.61 10.20
C VAL A 69 2.25 0.73 10.33
N SER A 70 1.90 1.13 11.55
CA SER A 70 1.20 2.41 11.80
C SER A 70 2.04 3.61 11.36
N SER A 71 3.34 3.61 11.66
CA SER A 71 4.25 4.68 11.22
C SER A 71 4.34 4.76 9.69
N SER A 72 4.26 3.62 8.99
CA SER A 72 4.31 3.58 7.53
C SER A 72 3.09 4.25 6.90
N VAL A 73 1.92 4.22 7.54
CA VAL A 73 0.68 4.80 6.99
C VAL A 73 0.68 6.34 7.01
N TRP A 74 1.42 6.97 7.93
CA TRP A 74 1.48 8.43 8.04
C TRP A 74 2.56 9.09 7.19
N ARG A 75 3.61 8.34 6.82
CA ARG A 75 4.73 8.81 5.98
C ARG A 75 4.31 9.40 4.61
N PRO A 76 3.28 8.88 3.92
CA PRO A 76 2.84 9.43 2.64
C PRO A 76 2.28 10.86 2.78
N CYS A 77 1.59 11.19 3.88
CA CYS A 77 1.08 12.54 4.12
C CYS A 77 2.22 13.57 4.22
N TRP A 78 3.32 13.21 4.89
CA TRP A 78 4.50 14.06 4.97
C TRP A 78 5.17 14.24 3.60
N ARG A 79 5.39 13.14 2.87
CA ARG A 79 6.05 13.19 1.56
C ARG A 79 5.26 13.95 0.50
N LEU A 80 3.93 13.86 0.51
CA LEU A 80 3.10 14.68 -0.37
C LEU A 80 3.20 16.16 -0.06
N GLN A 81 3.35 16.51 1.22
CA GLN A 81 3.56 17.90 1.61
C GLN A 81 4.92 18.42 1.12
N GLU A 82 5.97 17.61 1.16
CA GLU A 82 7.27 17.95 0.56
C GLU A 82 7.19 18.05 -0.97
N ASP A 83 6.53 17.11 -1.65
CA ASP A 83 6.39 17.13 -3.11
C ASP A 83 5.60 18.38 -3.58
N ILE A 84 4.52 18.76 -2.89
CA ILE A 84 3.73 19.98 -3.18
C ILE A 84 4.53 21.27 -2.95
N LEU A 85 5.44 21.29 -1.97
CA LEU A 85 6.23 22.48 -1.64
C LEU A 85 7.46 22.67 -2.53
N ASN A 86 7.84 21.64 -3.30
CA ASN A 86 9.03 21.66 -4.16
C ASN A 86 8.70 21.75 -5.67
N GLU A 87 7.42 21.92 -6.03
CA GLU A 87 6.92 22.27 -7.38
C GLU A 87 6.70 23.78 -7.53
#